data_AF-A0A1G0ZT51-F1
#
_entry.id   AF-A0A1G0ZT51-F1
#
_cell.length_a   1.000
_cell.length_b   1.000
_cell.length_c   1.000
_cell.angle_alpha   90.00
_cell.angle_beta   90.00
_cell.angle_gamma   90.00
#
_symmetry.space_group_name_H-M   'P 1'
#
loop_
_entity.id
_entity.type
_entity.pdbx_description
1 polymer ?
#
loop_
_entity_poly.entity_id
_entity_poly.type
_entity_poly.pdbx_seq_one_letter_code
_entity_poly.pdbx_strand_id
1 'polypeptide(L)'
;MLNGLLYIIKTASITLPALEISILLTILSFCLVFHLTKIGLITAYLFIYRWGWIVLASKDQKFLLSYLILGTIVGIITAAGLIFSHQSASD
;
A
#
# COMPACT_ATOMS: atom_id res chain seq x y z
N MET A 1 -4.23 22.94 8.65
CA MET A 1 -3.80 21.53 8.43
C MET A 1 -3.48 21.24 6.97
N LEU A 2 -4.32 21.64 6.00
CA LEU A 2 -4.12 21.40 4.56
C LEU A 2 -2.79 21.98 4.01
N ASN A 3 -2.44 23.21 4.40
CA ASN A 3 -1.21 23.87 3.94
C ASN A 3 0.08 23.21 4.49
N GLY A 4 0.01 22.62 5.69
CA GLY A 4 1.13 21.85 6.25
C GLY A 4 1.33 20.52 5.53
N LEU A 5 0.23 19.86 5.13
CA LEU A 5 0.25 18.62 4.34
C LEU A 5 0.85 18.88 2.94
N LEU A 6 0.43 19.97 2.27
CA LEU A 6 0.98 20.39 0.98
C LEU A 6 2.47 20.76 1.07
N TYR A 7 2.90 21.39 2.16
CA TYR A 7 4.32 21.69 2.38
C TYR A 7 5.15 20.41 2.60
N ILE A 8 4.62 19.44 3.35
CA ILE A 8 5.26 18.13 3.53
C ILE A 8 5.38 17.40 2.19
N ILE A 9 4.35 17.45 1.33
CA ILE A 9 4.38 16.83 0.00
C ILE A 9 5.37 17.54 -0.94
N LYS A 10 5.43 18.88 -0.91
CA LYS A 10 6.36 19.66 -1.75
C LYS A 10 7.83 19.55 -1.32
N THR A 11 8.09 19.37 -0.03
CA THR A 11 9.45 19.35 0.53
C THR A 11 9.97 17.94 0.79
N ALA A 12 9.08 16.93 0.80
CA ALA A 12 9.49 15.55 0.70
C ALA A 12 10.07 15.35 -0.70
N SER A 13 11.39 15.46 -0.81
CA SER A 13 12.16 14.85 -1.87
C SER A 13 11.98 13.35 -1.71
N ILE A 14 10.85 12.85 -2.20
CA ILE A 14 10.51 11.45 -2.21
C ILE A 14 11.48 10.82 -3.21
N THR A 15 12.64 10.45 -2.69
CA THR A 15 13.64 9.61 -3.35
C THR A 15 13.10 8.18 -3.33
N LEU A 16 11.93 7.98 -3.95
CA LEU A 16 11.46 6.65 -4.23
C LEU A 16 12.45 6.03 -5.23
N PRO A 17 13.06 4.89 -4.89
CA PRO A 17 13.92 4.20 -5.84
C PRO A 17 13.10 3.84 -7.09
N ALA A 18 13.40 4.50 -8.22
CA ALA A 18 12.66 4.34 -9.48
C ALA A 18 12.63 2.88 -9.98
N LEU A 19 13.62 2.09 -9.60
CA LEU A 19 13.71 0.67 -9.86
C LEU A 19 12.59 -0.13 -9.15
N GLU A 20 12.22 0.26 -7.93
CA GLU A 20 11.12 -0.37 -7.21
C GLU A 20 9.75 -0.02 -7.80
N ILE A 21 9.58 1.24 -8.23
CA ILE A 21 8.36 1.69 -8.90
C ILE A 21 8.16 0.93 -10.21
N SER A 22 9.21 0.82 -11.02
CA SER A 22 9.15 0.13 -12.32
C SER A 22 8.89 -1.37 -12.18
N ILE A 23 9.50 -2.04 -11.19
CA ILE A 23 9.20 -3.45 -10.88
C ILE A 23 7.74 -3.61 -10.46
N LEU A 24 7.24 -2.75 -9.55
CA LEU A 24 5.86 -2.80 -9.11
C LEU A 24 4.88 -2.63 -10.27
N LEU A 25 5.10 -1.63 -11.13
CA LEU A 25 4.28 -1.38 -12.31
C LEU A 25 4.28 -2.60 -13.23
N THR A 26 5.43 -3.21 -13.46
CA THR A 26 5.54 -4.42 -14.28
C THR A 26 4.73 -5.58 -13.70
N ILE A 27 4.84 -5.83 -12.39
CA ILE A 27 4.08 -6.89 -11.71
C ILE A 27 2.58 -6.59 -11.74
N LEU A 28 2.18 -5.33 -11.55
CA LEU A 28 0.76 -4.95 -11.56
C LEU A 28 0.16 -5.08 -12.95
N SER A 29 0.88 -4.63 -13.99
CA SER A 29 0.47 -4.81 -15.38
C SER A 29 0.34 -6.30 -15.72
N PHE A 30 1.27 -7.14 -15.25
CA PHE A 30 1.17 -8.59 -15.42
C PHE A 30 -0.05 -9.16 -14.70
N CYS A 31 -0.27 -8.79 -13.43
CA CYS A 31 -1.46 -9.23 -12.69
C CYS A 31 -2.77 -8.80 -13.35
N LEU A 32 -2.79 -7.62 -13.98
CA LEU A 32 -3.96 -7.13 -14.70
C LEU A 32 -4.21 -7.93 -16.00
N VAL A 33 -3.18 -8.20 -16.78
CA VAL A 33 -3.28 -8.99 -18.03
C VAL A 33 -3.73 -10.42 -17.76
N PHE A 34 -3.23 -11.03 -16.68
CA PHE A 34 -3.58 -12.40 -16.29
C PHE A 34 -4.82 -12.49 -15.40
N HIS A 35 -5.56 -11.39 -15.21
CA HIS A 35 -6.74 -11.32 -14.34
C HIS A 35 -6.50 -11.81 -12.89
N LEU A 36 -5.25 -11.73 -12.43
CA LEU A 36 -4.83 -12.06 -11.06
C LEU A 36 -5.08 -10.86 -10.12
N THR A 37 -6.31 -10.35 -10.13
CA THR A 37 -6.70 -9.13 -9.39
C THR A 37 -6.39 -9.24 -7.90
N LYS A 38 -6.60 -10.40 -7.27
CA LYS A 38 -6.29 -10.63 -5.84
C LYS A 38 -4.79 -10.48 -5.54
N ILE A 39 -3.94 -11.05 -6.38
CA ILE A 39 -2.47 -11.02 -6.21
C ILE A 39 -1.94 -9.60 -6.49
N GLY A 40 -2.45 -8.94 -7.53
CA GLY A 40 -2.08 -7.56 -7.83
C GLY A 40 -2.41 -6.62 -6.67
N LEU A 41 -3.58 -6.77 -6.05
CA LEU A 41 -4.04 -5.94 -4.94
C LEU A 41 -3.17 -6.11 -3.68
N ILE A 42 -2.83 -7.36 -3.33
CA ILE A 42 -1.90 -7.66 -2.22
C ILE A 42 -0.51 -7.07 -2.49
N THR A 43 -0.02 -7.20 -3.72
CA THR A 43 1.32 -6.72 -4.09
C THR A 43 1.40 -5.20 -4.04
N ALA A 44 0.41 -4.49 -4.61
CA ALA A 44 0.28 -3.04 -4.50
C ALA A 44 0.22 -2.60 -3.03
N TYR A 45 -0.53 -3.31 -2.21
CA TYR A 45 -0.66 -3.02 -0.80
C TYR A 45 0.67 -3.12 -0.05
N LEU A 46 1.44 -4.20 -0.26
CA LEU A 46 2.76 -4.37 0.35
C LEU A 46 3.75 -3.28 -0.06
N PHE A 47 3.74 -2.87 -1.33
CA PHE A 47 4.62 -1.81 -1.81
C PHE A 47 4.26 -0.44 -1.25
N ILE A 48 2.97 -0.10 -1.20
CA ILE A 48 2.49 1.12 -0.55
C ILE A 48 2.84 1.11 0.94
N TYR A 49 2.74 -0.06 1.59
CA TYR A 49 3.11 -0.23 3.00
C TYR A 49 4.61 0.03 3.22
N ARG A 50 5.45 -0.54 2.36
CA ARG A 50 6.91 -0.38 2.40
C ARG A 50 7.34 1.06 2.12
N TRP A 51 6.74 1.71 1.12
CA TRP A 51 7.04 3.10 0.79
C TRP A 51 6.54 4.07 1.85
N GLY A 52 5.33 3.88 2.37
CA GLY A 52 4.85 4.71 3.47
C GLY A 52 5.68 4.52 4.74
N TRP A 53 6.18 3.31 5.01
CA TRP A 53 7.18 3.10 6.06
C TRP A 53 8.47 3.89 5.81
N ILE A 54 9.04 3.84 4.60
CA ILE A 54 10.26 4.62 4.26
C ILE A 54 10.04 6.12 4.43
N VAL A 55 8.88 6.64 4.02
CA VAL A 55 8.55 8.08 4.11
C VAL A 55 8.29 8.51 5.56
N LEU A 56 7.67 7.65 6.37
CA LEU A 56 7.32 7.95 7.76
C LEU A 56 8.38 7.52 8.79
N ALA A 57 9.35 6.68 8.43
CA ALA A 57 10.42 6.24 9.33
C ALA A 57 11.28 7.41 9.83
N SER A 58 11.40 8.47 9.04
CA SER A 58 12.12 9.70 9.41
C SER A 58 11.23 10.73 10.14
N LYS A 59 9.97 10.38 10.46
CA LYS A 59 8.99 11.29 11.09
C LYS A 59 8.66 10.86 12.51
N ASP A 60 7.97 11.76 13.21
CA ASP A 60 7.61 11.65 14.62
C ASP A 60 6.78 10.38 14.93
N GLN A 61 6.97 9.78 16.12
CA GLN A 61 6.40 8.47 16.49
C GLN A 61 4.88 8.40 16.37
N LYS A 62 4.19 9.54 16.52
CA LYS A 62 2.72 9.65 16.37
C LYS A 62 2.24 9.33 14.95
N PHE A 63 3.01 9.72 13.92
CA PHE A 63 2.68 9.42 12.53
C PHE A 63 2.90 7.95 12.21
N LEU A 64 3.94 7.35 12.78
CA LEU A 64 4.27 5.94 12.58
C LEU A 64 3.19 5.03 13.21
N LEU A 65 2.68 5.38 14.39
CA LEU A 65 1.63 4.62 15.08
C LEU A 65 0.29 4.68 14.33
N SER A 66 -0.10 5.87 13.86
CA SER A 66 -1.32 6.04 13.06
C SER A 66 -1.25 5.31 11.71
N TYR A 67 -0.07 5.29 11.10
CA TYR A 67 0.19 4.49 9.90
C TYR A 67 0.06 2.98 10.14
N LEU A 68 0.57 2.50 11.27
CA LEU A 68 0.49 1.09 11.66
C LEU A 68 -0.97 0.66 11.89
N ILE A 69 -1.77 1.50 12.56
CA ILE A 69 -3.21 1.26 12.77
C ILE A 69 -3.95 1.18 11.43
N LEU A 70 -3.71 2.13 10.51
CA LEU A 70 -4.30 2.12 9.17
C LEU A 70 -3.92 0.85 8.39
N GLY A 71 -2.66 0.44 8.48
CA GLY A 71 -2.19 -0.81 7.91
C GLY A 71 -2.99 -2.01 8.43
N THR A 72 -3.07 -2.17 9.75
CA THR A 72 -3.80 -3.29 10.38
C THR A 72 -5.27 -3.34 9.97
N ILE A 73 -5.95 -2.20 9.91
CA ILE A 73 -7.37 -2.14 9.49
C ILE A 73 -7.54 -2.64 8.06
N VAL A 74 -6.72 -2.15 7.11
CA VAL A 74 -6.82 -2.57 5.71
C VAL A 74 -6.45 -4.05 5.55
N GLY A 75 -5.46 -4.53 6.31
CA GLY A 75 -5.11 -5.94 6.37
C GLY A 75 -6.27 -6.82 6.82
N ILE A 76 -6.99 -6.42 7.87
CA ILE A 76 -8.18 -7.13 8.38
C ILE A 76 -9.29 -7.15 7.33
N ILE A 77 -9.59 -6.00 6.71
CA ILE A 77 -10.63 -5.91 5.67
C ILE A 77 -10.29 -6.82 4.48
N THR A 78 -9.02 -6.84 4.06
CA THR A 78 -8.55 -7.66 2.95
C THR A 78 -8.64 -9.14 3.27
N ALA A 79 -8.22 -9.55 4.48
CA ALA A 79 -8.34 -10.93 4.95
C ALA A 79 -9.80 -11.38 5.03
N ALA A 80 -10.68 -10.55 5.59
CA ALA A 80 -12.11 -10.82 5.65
C ALA A 80 -12.70 -10.98 4.23
N GLY A 81 -12.40 -10.04 3.31
CA GLY A 81 -12.87 -10.11 1.93
C GLY A 81 -12.41 -11.37 1.19
N LEU A 82 -11.19 -11.86 1.46
CA LEU A 82 -10.69 -13.12 0.89
C LEU A 82 -11.48 -14.34 1.39
N ILE A 83 -11.72 -14.42 2.69
CA ILE A 83 -12.48 -15.53 3.31
C ILE A 83 -13.92 -15.57 2.74
N PHE A 84 -14.60 -14.42 2.69
CA PHE A 84 -15.95 -14.32 2.11
C PHE A 84 -15.96 -14.70 0.61
N SER A 85 -14.95 -14.29 -0.16
CA SER A 85 -14.86 -14.65 -1.58
C SER A 85 -14.64 -16.15 -1.82
N HIS A 86 -14.03 -16.85 -0.87
CA HIS A 86 -13.81 -18.30 -0.98
C HIS A 86 -15.10 -19.07 -0.67
N GLN A 87 -15.86 -18.59 0.31
CA GLN A 87 -17.13 -19.21 0.73
C GLN A 87 -18.20 -19.14 -0.37
N SER A 88 -18.26 -18.04 -1.12
CA SER A 88 -19.21 -17.87 -2.24
C SER A 88 -18.87 -18.69 -3.50
N ALA A 89 -17.73 -19.38 -3.55
CA ALA A 89 -17.34 -20.24 -4.68
C ALA A 89 -17.61 -21.74 -4.40
N SER A 90 -18.06 -22.07 -3.19
CA SER A 90 -18.37 -23.44 -2.75
C SER A 90 -19.87 -23.73 -2.62
N ASP A 91 -20.72 -22.74 -2.93
CA ASP A 91 -22.16 -22.89 -3.16
C ASP A 91 -22.45 -22.89 -4.67
#